data_AF-A0A3D0T816-F1
#
_entry.id   AF-A0A3D0T816-F1
#
_cell.length_a   1.000
_cell.length_b   1.000
_cell.length_c   1.000
_cell.angle_alpha   90.00
_cell.angle_beta   90.00
_cell.angle_gamma   90.00
#
_symmetry.space_group_name_H-M   'P 1'
#
loop_
_entity.id
_entity.type
_entity.pdbx_description
1 polymer ?
#
loop_
_entity_poly.entity_id
_entity_poly.type
_entity_poly.pdbx_seq_one_letter_code
_entity_poly.pdbx_strand_id
1 'polypeptide(L)'
;MVKKITKLLFIFTASFPVLFFLNTGFSTDLLWKTFQTIVFSVLFSLSLVWPVLKKYFLILSGLLLIFMAVFFISGQSGWAEIFGSSGFGLVLLLLISYVPQLIKKGYIEHI
;
A
#
# COMPACT_ATOMS: atom_id res chain seq x y z
N MET A 1 25.32 -3.34 0.48
CA MET A 1 24.37 -2.20 0.45
C MET A 1 23.82 -1.95 -0.96
N VAL A 2 24.67 -1.85 -1.98
CA VAL A 2 24.30 -1.63 -3.40
C VAL A 2 23.24 -2.60 -3.92
N LYS A 3 23.38 -3.91 -3.68
CA LYS A 3 22.39 -4.93 -4.12
C LYS A 3 20.95 -4.68 -3.61
N LYS A 4 20.79 -4.11 -2.40
CA LYS A 4 19.45 -3.82 -1.83
C LYS A 4 18.83 -2.58 -2.46
N ILE A 5 19.63 -1.56 -2.78
CA ILE A 5 19.17 -0.33 -3.43
C ILE A 5 18.74 -0.63 -4.87
N THR A 6 19.54 -1.37 -5.63
CA THR A 6 19.17 -1.78 -7.00
C THR A 6 17.88 -2.60 -7.02
N LYS A 7 17.73 -3.53 -6.06
CA LYS A 7 16.49 -4.31 -5.91
C LYS A 7 15.29 -3.40 -5.58
N LEU A 8 15.47 -2.40 -4.73
CA LEU A 8 14.41 -1.46 -4.38
C LEU A 8 13.97 -0.63 -5.59
N LEU A 9 14.92 -0.10 -6.36
CA LEU A 9 14.64 0.65 -7.59
C LEU A 9 13.90 -0.23 -8.61
N PHE A 10 14.35 -1.46 -8.81
CA PHE A 10 13.69 -2.39 -9.73
C PHE A 10 12.24 -2.68 -9.33
N ILE A 11 12.00 -2.97 -8.05
CA ILE A 11 10.64 -3.24 -7.53
C ILE A 11 9.78 -1.97 -7.65
N PHE A 12 10.34 -0.80 -7.35
CA PHE A 12 9.64 0.48 -7.48
C PHE A 12 9.19 0.70 -8.93
N THR A 13 10.10 0.61 -9.90
CA THR A 13 9.79 0.80 -11.32
C THR A 13 8.77 -0.22 -11.83
N ALA A 14 8.86 -1.48 -11.39
CA ALA A 14 7.92 -2.53 -11.78
C ALA A 14 6.53 -2.38 -11.15
N SER A 15 6.46 -1.96 -9.88
CA SER A 15 5.19 -1.83 -9.15
C SER A 15 4.44 -0.54 -9.49
N PHE A 16 5.15 0.53 -9.83
CA PHE A 16 4.55 1.83 -10.11
C PHE A 16 3.40 1.81 -11.13
N PRO A 17 3.54 1.26 -12.35
CA PRO A 17 2.43 1.25 -13.31
C PRO A 17 1.23 0.44 -12.80
N VAL A 18 1.48 -0.72 -12.17
CA VAL A 18 0.42 -1.58 -11.61
C VAL A 18 -0.36 -0.83 -10.54
N LEU A 19 0.34 -0.18 -9.61
CA LEU A 19 -0.27 0.60 -8.54
C LEU A 19 -0.95 1.86 -9.07
N PHE A 20 -0.41 2.49 -10.13
CA PHE A 20 -1.04 3.64 -10.78
C PHE A 20 -2.39 3.27 -11.39
N PHE A 21 -2.46 2.11 -12.06
CA PHE A 21 -3.72 1.59 -12.59
C PHE A 21 -4.70 1.24 -11.47
N LEU A 22 -4.26 0.56 -10.40
CA LEU A 22 -5.13 0.27 -9.25
C LEU A 22 -5.64 1.55 -8.57
N ASN A 23 -4.81 2.60 -8.51
CA ASN A 23 -5.20 3.87 -7.89
C ASN A 23 -6.19 4.70 -8.72
N THR A 24 -6.47 4.31 -9.99
CA THR A 24 -7.54 4.93 -10.79
C THR A 24 -8.92 4.75 -10.18
N GLY A 25 -9.14 3.67 -9.40
CA GLY A 25 -10.42 3.38 -8.76
C GLY A 25 -10.67 4.14 -7.46
N PHE A 26 -9.65 4.79 -6.89
CA PHE A 26 -9.72 5.40 -5.55
C PHE A 26 -9.72 6.93 -5.55
N SER A 27 -9.20 7.60 -6.59
CA SER A 27 -9.15 9.06 -6.66
C SER A 27 -9.32 9.56 -8.09
N THR A 28 -10.18 10.57 -8.27
CA THR A 28 -10.42 11.24 -9.55
C THR A 28 -9.40 12.37 -9.82
N ASP A 29 -8.79 12.93 -8.78
CA ASP A 29 -7.73 13.93 -8.92
C ASP A 29 -6.41 13.26 -9.34
N LEU A 30 -5.89 13.66 -10.50
CA LEU A 30 -4.67 13.12 -11.11
C LEU A 30 -3.42 13.41 -10.26
N LEU A 31 -3.32 14.58 -9.64
CA LEU A 31 -2.17 14.95 -8.81
C LEU A 31 -2.17 14.14 -7.53
N TRP A 32 -3.32 14.07 -6.86
CA TRP A 32 -3.48 13.29 -5.64
C TRP A 32 -3.23 11.79 -5.88
N LYS A 33 -3.79 11.27 -6.97
CA LYS A 33 -3.58 9.89 -7.42
C LYS A 33 -2.10 9.59 -7.69
N THR A 34 -1.40 10.49 -8.38
CA THR A 34 0.02 10.32 -8.69
C THR A 34 0.85 10.31 -7.41
N PHE A 35 0.58 11.26 -6.50
CA PHE A 35 1.24 11.33 -5.21
C PHE A 35 1.04 10.05 -4.38
N GLN A 36 -0.20 9.60 -4.20
CA GLN A 36 -0.50 8.35 -3.48
C GLN A 36 0.17 7.13 -4.13
N THR A 37 0.22 7.07 -5.47
CA THR A 37 0.88 5.98 -6.19
C THR A 37 2.38 5.96 -5.90
N ILE A 38 3.05 7.12 -5.91
CA ILE A 38 4.48 7.23 -5.56
C ILE A 38 4.69 6.69 -4.14
N VAL A 39 3.92 7.17 -3.17
CA VAL A 39 4.01 6.76 -1.76
C VAL A 39 3.81 5.26 -1.62
N PHE A 40 2.75 4.70 -2.21
CA PHE A 40 2.45 3.27 -2.18
C PHE A 40 3.53 2.43 -2.84
N SER A 41 4.10 2.87 -3.96
CA SER A 41 5.19 2.16 -4.64
C SER A 41 6.45 2.13 -3.80
N VAL A 42 6.78 3.24 -3.11
CA VAL A 42 7.90 3.29 -2.16
C VAL A 42 7.66 2.35 -0.99
N LEU A 43 6.50 2.43 -0.35
CA LEU A 43 6.16 1.59 0.81
C LEU A 43 6.12 0.10 0.45
N PHE A 44 5.56 -0.25 -0.70
CA PHE A 44 5.55 -1.62 -1.21
C PHE A 44 6.98 -2.13 -1.42
N SER A 45 7.83 -1.35 -2.09
CA SER A 45 9.23 -1.70 -2.33
C SER A 45 10.01 -1.88 -1.02
N LEU A 46 9.80 -0.99 -0.05
CA LEU A 46 10.37 -1.09 1.29
C LEU A 46 9.90 -2.36 2.01
N SER A 47 8.61 -2.70 1.92
CA SER A 47 8.02 -3.88 2.56
C SER A 47 8.60 -5.20 2.06
N LEU A 48 9.00 -5.25 0.78
CA LEU A 48 9.58 -6.43 0.14
C LEU A 48 11.07 -6.58 0.40
N VAL A 49 11.80 -5.46 0.49
CA VAL A 49 13.24 -5.47 0.79
C VAL A 49 13.51 -5.65 2.29
N TRP A 50 12.66 -5.09 3.14
CA TRP A 50 12.74 -5.17 4.60
C TRP A 50 11.42 -5.69 5.21
N PRO A 51 11.27 -7.01 5.37
CA PRO A 51 10.05 -7.61 5.88
C PRO A 51 9.64 -7.14 7.29
N VAL A 52 10.61 -6.70 8.11
CA VAL A 52 10.35 -6.13 9.44
C VAL A 52 9.45 -4.89 9.38
N LEU A 53 9.38 -4.20 8.24
CA LEU A 53 8.54 -3.02 8.05
C LEU A 53 7.06 -3.36 7.89
N LYS A 54 6.72 -4.59 7.50
CA LYS A 54 5.32 -5.02 7.28
C LYS A 54 4.44 -4.81 8.51
N LYS A 55 4.96 -5.13 9.70
CA LYS A 55 4.22 -4.92 10.96
C LYS A 55 3.94 -3.44 11.21
N TYR A 56 4.89 -2.55 10.91
CA TYR A 56 4.71 -1.11 11.10
C TYR A 56 3.74 -0.53 10.08
N PHE A 57 3.74 -1.03 8.84
CA PHE A 57 2.76 -0.64 7.84
C PHE A 57 1.34 -1.11 8.20
N LEU A 58 1.19 -2.28 8.83
CA LEU A 58 -0.10 -2.74 9.34
C LEU A 58 -0.61 -1.85 10.49
N ILE A 59 0.28 -1.47 11.42
CA ILE A 59 -0.05 -0.53 12.49
C ILE A 59 -0.46 0.83 11.90
N LEU A 60 0.33 1.34 10.95
CA LEU A 60 0.03 2.59 10.25
C LEU A 60 -1.31 2.53 9.53
N SER A 61 -1.63 1.43 8.84
CA SER A 61 -2.92 1.27 8.18
C SER A 61 -4.08 1.27 9.19
N GLY A 62 -3.91 0.59 10.33
CA GLY A 62 -4.89 0.61 11.41
C GLY A 62 -5.13 2.02 11.96
N LEU A 63 -4.05 2.78 12.19
CA LEU A 63 -4.16 4.18 12.64
C LEU A 63 -4.88 5.05 11.62
N LEU A 64 -4.59 4.91 10.33
CA LEU A 64 -5.26 5.66 9.27
C LEU A 64 -6.75 5.32 9.20
N LEU A 65 -7.14 4.05 9.34
CA LEU A 65 -8.54 3.65 9.37
C LEU A 65 -9.28 4.14 10.63
N ILE A 66 -8.60 4.23 11.77
CA ILE A 66 -9.15 4.86 12.98
C ILE A 66 -9.38 6.36 12.72
N PHE A 67 -8.41 7.06 12.14
CA PHE A 67 -8.58 8.47 11.77
C PHE A 67 -9.73 8.66 10.79
N MET A 68 -9.86 7.81 9.77
CA MET A 68 -11.01 7.82 8.87
C MET A 68 -12.33 7.82 9.66
N ALA A 69 -12.50 6.90 10.62
CA ALA A 69 -13.70 6.83 11.44
C ALA A 69 -13.93 8.11 12.26
N VAL A 70 -12.88 8.65 12.90
CA VAL A 70 -12.95 9.89 13.69
C VAL A 70 -13.38 11.08 12.84
N PHE A 71 -12.75 11.27 11.67
CA PHE A 71 -13.06 12.38 10.77
C PHE A 71 -14.43 12.22 10.10
N PHE A 72 -14.84 10.97 9.81
CA PHE A 72 -16.17 10.68 9.28
C PHE A 72 -17.27 11.07 10.28
N ILE A 73 -17.15 10.65 11.54
CA ILE A 73 -18.11 10.98 12.60
C ILE A 73 -18.13 12.50 12.87
N SER A 74 -17.00 13.18 12.68
CA SER A 74 -16.88 14.64 12.84
C SER A 74 -17.39 15.44 11.62
N GLY A 75 -18.00 14.78 10.63
CA GLY A 75 -18.55 15.44 9.43
C GLY A 75 -17.50 15.92 8.41
N GLN A 76 -16.24 15.54 8.58
CA GLN A 76 -15.12 15.94 7.71
C GLN A 76 -14.86 14.88 6.64
N SER A 77 -15.78 14.77 5.68
CA SER A 77 -15.78 13.72 4.65
C SER A 77 -14.51 13.66 3.80
N GLY A 78 -13.93 14.80 3.41
CA GLY A 78 -12.70 14.84 2.62
C GLY A 78 -11.50 14.22 3.34
N TRP A 79 -11.34 14.50 4.64
CA TRP A 79 -10.28 13.88 5.45
C TRP A 79 -10.53 12.39 5.67
N ALA A 80 -11.79 12.02 5.92
CA ALA A 80 -12.16 10.61 6.04
C ALA A 80 -11.78 9.82 4.78
N GLU A 81 -12.07 10.35 3.59
CA GLU A 81 -11.72 9.70 2.31
C GLU A 81 -10.20 9.58 2.13
N ILE A 82 -9.43 10.62 2.46
CA ILE A 82 -7.97 10.61 2.39
C ILE A 82 -7.38 9.53 3.30
N PHE A 83 -7.80 9.48 4.56
CA PHE A 83 -7.30 8.50 5.51
C PHE A 83 -7.79 7.09 5.21
N GLY A 84 -9.04 6.95 4.77
CA GLY A 84 -9.65 5.68 4.39
C GLY A 84 -8.97 5.04 3.19
N SER A 85 -8.82 5.79 2.09
CA SER A 85 -8.10 5.33 0.88
C SER A 85 -6.64 4.97 1.18
N SER A 86 -5.97 5.79 1.98
CA SER A 86 -4.58 5.56 2.38
C SER A 86 -4.42 4.31 3.26
N GLY A 87 -5.28 4.16 4.27
CA GLY A 87 -5.29 3.01 5.17
C GLY A 87 -5.63 1.72 4.42
N PHE A 88 -6.69 1.72 3.63
CA PHE A 88 -7.11 0.56 2.85
C PHE A 88 -6.07 0.17 1.80
N GLY A 89 -5.47 1.13 1.10
CA GLY A 89 -4.40 0.89 0.14
C GLY A 89 -3.19 0.19 0.76
N LEU A 90 -2.79 0.58 1.97
CA LEU A 90 -1.71 -0.11 2.70
C LEU A 90 -2.05 -1.55 3.08
N VAL A 91 -3.29 -1.81 3.50
CA VAL A 91 -3.76 -3.18 3.77
C VAL A 91 -3.69 -4.03 2.51
N LEU A 92 -4.18 -3.51 1.38
CA LEU A 92 -4.16 -4.21 0.09
C LEU A 92 -2.73 -4.54 -0.35
N LEU A 93 -1.81 -3.58 -0.23
CA LEU A 93 -0.39 -3.80 -0.53
C LEU A 93 0.23 -4.90 0.33
N LEU A 94 -0.10 -4.92 1.62
CA LEU A 94 0.38 -5.95 2.53
C LEU A 94 -0.17 -7.32 2.11
N LEU A 95 -1.46 -7.43 1.83
CA LEU A 95 -2.08 -8.67 1.35
C LEU A 95 -1.41 -9.20 0.09
N ILE A 96 -1.22 -8.36 -0.94
CA ILE A 96 -0.51 -8.73 -2.18
C ILE A 96 0.91 -9.23 -1.87
N SER A 97 1.60 -8.61 -0.90
CA SER A 97 2.93 -9.04 -0.48
C SER A 97 2.96 -10.39 0.26
N TYR A 98 1.82 -10.84 0.79
CA TYR A 98 1.68 -12.12 1.51
C TYR A 98 1.25 -13.26 0.60
N VAL A 99 0.52 -13.00 -0.50
CA VAL A 99 0.04 -14.03 -1.44
C VAL A 99 1.17 -14.97 -1.91
N PRO A 100 2.34 -14.50 -2.38
CA PRO A 100 3.43 -15.40 -2.79
C PRO A 100 3.96 -16.29 -1.66
N GLN A 101 3.87 -15.83 -0.41
CA GLN A 101 4.29 -16.61 0.76
C GLN A 101 3.27 -17.66 1.13
N LEU A 102 1.97 -17.36 0.98
CA LEU A 102 0.89 -18.31 1.23
C LEU A 102 0.93 -19.46 0.23
N ILE A 103 1.15 -19.15 -1.06
CA ILE A 103 1.36 -20.14 -2.12
C ILE A 103 2.58 -21.03 -1.81
N LYS A 104 3.73 -20.43 -1.48
CA LYS A 104 4.95 -21.18 -1.13
C LYS A 104 4.80 -22.12 0.06
N LYS A 105 3.91 -21.78 0.99
CA LYS A 105 3.65 -22.59 2.18
C LYS A 105 2.53 -23.62 1.97
N GLY A 106 1.97 -23.72 0.76
CA GLY A 106 0.90 -24.65 0.43
C GLY A 106 -0.46 -24.30 1.02
N TYR A 107 -0.65 -23.06 1.50
CA TYR A 107 -1.96 -22.62 2.02
C TYR A 107 -2.94 -22.23 0.92
N ILE A 108 -2.44 -22.02 -0.30
CA ILE A 108 -3.24 -21.70 -1.50
C ILE A 108 -2.78 -22.69 -2.57
N GLU A 109 -3.69 -23.55 -3.03
CA GLU A 109 -3.44 -24.43 -4.16
C GLU A 109 -3.37 -23.59 -5.45
N HIS A 110 -2.39 -23.89 -6.31
CA HIS A 110 -2.34 -23.32 -7.65
C HIS A 110 -3.51 -23.89 -8.46
N ILE A 111 -4.57 -23.10 -8.63
CA ILE A 111 -5.67 -23.38 -9.58
C ILE A 111 -5.18 -23.04 -10.99
#